data_AF-A0A9J7AKC9-F1
#
_entry.id   AF-A0A9J7AKC9-F1
#
_cell.length_a   1.000
_cell.length_b   1.000
_cell.length_c   1.000
_cell.angle_alpha   90.00
_cell.angle_beta   90.00
_cell.angle_gamma   90.00
#
_symmetry.space_group_name_H-M   'P 1'
#
loop_
_entity.id
_entity.type
_entity.pdbx_description
1 polymer ?
#
loop_
_entity_poly.entity_id
_entity_poly.type
_entity_poly.pdbx_seq_one_letter_code
_entity_poly.pdbx_strand_id
1 'polypeptide(L)'
;MANQRVIKKRHTNYLGDFLVDVSQDESWKKKLQALQIEDKLDTAQEGFPEYFAQSFPETEAMQLQYCVERVNLDDVPRAAACWWPIEENTHYYIAYPAQFPRASIYMAIDFDDHSGCCA
;
A
#
# COMPACT_ATOMS: atom_id res chain seq x y z
N MET A 1 12.26 -13.07 -22.86
CA MET A 1 12.41 -12.64 -21.46
C MET A 1 12.16 -11.14 -21.39
N ALA A 2 11.10 -10.70 -20.72
CA ALA A 2 10.87 -9.26 -20.52
C ALA A 2 11.99 -8.69 -19.64
N ASN A 3 12.49 -7.51 -20.00
CA ASN A 3 13.59 -6.87 -19.28
C ASN A 3 13.13 -6.48 -17.87
N GLN A 4 13.71 -7.07 -16.82
CA GLN A 4 13.34 -6.81 -15.42
C GLN A 4 13.37 -5.31 -15.07
N ARG A 5 14.26 -4.52 -15.68
CA ARG A 5 14.29 -3.05 -15.50
C ARG A 5 13.01 -2.38 -15.98
N VAL A 6 12.45 -2.85 -17.10
CA VAL A 6 11.21 -2.32 -17.66
C VAL A 6 10.02 -2.72 -16.80
N ILE A 7 9.99 -3.95 -16.30
CA ILE A 7 8.94 -4.43 -15.39
C ILE A 7 8.96 -3.63 -14.09
N LYS A 8 10.14 -3.47 -13.46
CA LYS A 8 10.29 -2.64 -12.27
C LYS A 8 9.81 -1.21 -12.50
N LYS A 9 10.14 -0.61 -13.63
CA LYS A 9 9.68 0.75 -13.99
C LYS A 9 8.15 0.83 -14.06
N ARG A 10 7.49 -0.17 -14.66
CA ARG A 10 6.03 -0.22 -14.73
C ARG A 10 5.41 -0.27 -13.34
N HIS A 11 5.89 -1.16 -12.46
CA HIS A 11 5.44 -1.17 -11.07
C HIS A 11 5.62 0.18 -10.39
N THR A 12 6.82 0.78 -10.49
CA THR A 12 7.09 2.08 -9.85
C THR A 12 6.15 3.18 -10.34
N ASN A 13 5.76 3.17 -11.62
CA ASN A 13 4.86 4.19 -12.17
C ASN A 13 3.47 4.14 -11.53
N TYR A 14 2.92 2.94 -11.29
CA TYR A 14 1.54 2.78 -10.80
C TYR A 14 1.45 2.56 -9.29
N LEU A 15 2.58 2.30 -8.62
CA LEU A 15 2.59 2.01 -7.18
C LEU A 15 2.05 3.18 -6.35
N GLY A 16 2.36 4.42 -6.75
CA GLY A 16 1.84 5.62 -6.10
C GLY A 16 0.33 5.72 -6.20
N ASP A 17 -0.22 5.58 -7.41
CA ASP A 17 -1.67 5.59 -7.64
C ASP A 17 -2.37 4.47 -6.88
N PHE A 18 -1.79 3.27 -6.87
CA PHE A 18 -2.29 2.15 -6.08
C PHE A 18 -2.37 2.50 -4.58
N LEU A 19 -1.30 3.05 -3.99
CA LEU A 19 -1.27 3.38 -2.57
C LEU A 19 -2.28 4.48 -2.22
N VAL A 20 -2.50 5.45 -3.11
CA VAL A 20 -3.54 6.48 -2.94
C VAL A 20 -4.93 5.84 -3.00
N ASP A 21 -5.19 4.97 -3.99
CA ASP A 21 -6.50 4.36 -4.17
C ASP A 21 -6.89 3.44 -3.01
N VAL A 22 -5.96 2.61 -2.48
CA VAL A 22 -6.26 1.77 -1.31
C VAL A 22 -6.61 2.57 -0.06
N SER A 23 -6.11 3.81 0.05
CA SER A 23 -6.43 4.70 1.18
C SER A 23 -7.85 5.29 1.11
N GLN A 24 -8.43 5.35 -0.09
CA GLN A 24 -9.72 5.98 -0.36
C GLN A 24 -10.83 4.95 -0.65
N ASP A 25 -10.46 3.73 -1.04
CA ASP A 25 -11.41 2.65 -1.28
C ASP A 25 -11.95 2.10 0.05
N GLU A 26 -13.26 2.17 0.25
CA GLU A 26 -13.94 1.75 1.49
C GLU A 26 -13.72 0.27 1.84
N SER A 27 -13.56 -0.60 0.84
CA SER A 27 -13.31 -2.03 1.08
C SER A 27 -11.89 -2.26 1.59
N TRP A 28 -10.92 -1.53 1.02
CA TRP A 28 -9.52 -1.57 1.45
C TRP A 28 -9.30 -0.84 2.77
N LYS A 29 -9.96 0.31 3.02
CA LYS A 29 -9.90 1.05 4.28
C LYS A 29 -10.17 0.13 5.48
N LYS A 30 -11.22 -0.69 5.40
CA LYS A 30 -11.57 -1.67 6.45
C LYS A 30 -10.51 -2.76 6.63
N LYS A 31 -9.93 -3.27 5.55
CA LYS A 31 -8.87 -4.28 5.61
C LYS A 31 -7.58 -3.69 6.22
N LEU A 32 -7.24 -2.46 5.83
CA LEU A 32 -6.08 -1.73 6.37
C LEU A 32 -6.26 -1.44 7.86
N GLN A 33 -7.45 -1.03 8.29
CA GLN A 33 -7.78 -0.84 9.72
C GLN A 33 -7.61 -2.12 10.54
N ALA A 34 -8.02 -3.26 9.98
CA ALA A 34 -7.94 -4.56 10.64
C ALA A 34 -6.51 -5.15 10.65
N LEU A 35 -5.58 -4.59 9.87
CA LEU A 35 -4.22 -5.08 9.75
C LEU A 35 -3.46 -4.90 11.07
N GLN A 36 -2.82 -5.95 11.58
CA GLN A 36 -1.88 -5.85 12.69
C GLN A 36 -0.48 -5.48 12.19
N ILE A 37 0.39 -5.06 13.10
CA ILE A 37 1.79 -4.80 12.78
C ILE A 37 2.42 -6.09 12.22
N GLU A 38 3.20 -5.96 11.14
CA GLU A 38 3.82 -7.08 10.38
C GLU A 38 2.85 -7.96 9.57
N ASP A 39 1.54 -7.73 9.65
CA ASP A 39 0.59 -8.33 8.71
C ASP A 39 0.62 -7.63 7.35
N LYS A 40 0.14 -8.34 6.33
CA LYS A 40 0.13 -7.86 4.94
C LYS A 40 -1.14 -8.19 4.18
N LEU A 41 -1.49 -7.31 3.25
CA LEU A 41 -2.46 -7.55 2.18
C LEU A 41 -1.73 -7.67 0.86
N ASP A 42 -2.17 -8.59 0.01
CA ASP A 42 -1.62 -8.80 -1.33
C ASP A 42 -2.75 -8.74 -2.35
N THR A 43 -2.56 -7.94 -3.40
CA THR A 43 -3.52 -7.84 -4.51
C THR A 43 -3.72 -9.17 -5.25
N ALA A 44 -2.78 -10.13 -5.13
CA ALA A 44 -2.94 -11.47 -5.68
C ALA A 44 -4.08 -12.26 -5.00
N GLN A 45 -4.42 -11.93 -3.75
CA GLN A 45 -5.51 -12.55 -3.01
C GLN A 45 -6.73 -11.63 -2.94
N GLU A 46 -6.49 -10.35 -2.65
CA GLU A 46 -7.54 -9.35 -2.41
C GLU A 46 -8.10 -8.71 -3.67
N GLY A 47 -7.41 -8.87 -4.81
CA GLY A 47 -7.66 -8.10 -6.02
C GLY A 47 -7.13 -6.67 -5.92
N PHE A 48 -7.29 -5.88 -6.98
CA PHE A 48 -7.02 -4.44 -6.96
C PHE A 48 -8.25 -3.67 -6.45
N PRO A 49 -8.07 -2.46 -5.87
CA PRO A 49 -9.18 -1.52 -5.68
C PRO A 49 -9.95 -1.32 -6.99
N GLU A 50 -11.28 -1.18 -6.91
CA GLU A 50 -12.13 -1.14 -8.09
C GLU A 50 -11.76 0.04 -9.01
N TYR A 51 -11.56 1.22 -8.43
CA TYR A 51 -11.19 2.42 -9.18
C TYR A 51 -9.81 2.28 -9.85
N PHE A 52 -8.84 1.70 -9.15
CA PHE A 52 -7.51 1.43 -9.70
C PHE A 52 -7.58 0.51 -10.91
N ALA A 53 -8.33 -0.59 -10.79
CA ALA A 53 -8.50 -1.57 -11.86
C ALA A 53 -9.20 -0.98 -13.10
N GLN A 54 -10.18 -0.09 -12.89
CA GLN A 54 -10.88 0.61 -13.97
C GLN A 54 -10.00 1.68 -14.64
N SER A 55 -9.17 2.38 -13.86
CA SER A 55 -8.31 3.46 -14.34
C SER A 55 -7.06 2.94 -15.05
N PHE A 56 -6.56 1.78 -14.64
CA PHE A 56 -5.35 1.15 -15.17
C PHE A 56 -5.57 -0.33 -15.53
N PRO A 57 -6.49 -0.64 -16.45
CA PRO A 57 -6.82 -2.03 -16.79
C PRO A 57 -5.64 -2.81 -17.38
N GLU A 58 -4.64 -2.12 -17.94
CA GLU A 58 -3.42 -2.73 -18.45
C GLU A 58 -2.58 -3.40 -17.35
N THR A 59 -2.76 -3.02 -16.09
CA THR A 59 -2.02 -3.58 -14.95
C THR A 59 -2.33 -5.06 -14.74
N GLU A 60 -3.57 -5.48 -15.03
CA GLU A 60 -4.00 -6.88 -15.00
C GLU A 60 -3.30 -7.69 -16.11
N ALA A 61 -3.29 -7.18 -17.35
CA ALA A 61 -2.61 -7.81 -18.47
C ALA A 61 -1.08 -7.90 -18.26
N MET A 62 -0.52 -6.96 -17.49
CA MET A 62 0.89 -6.97 -17.08
C MET A 62 1.17 -7.87 -15.86
N GLN A 63 0.14 -8.45 -15.25
CA GLN A 63 0.22 -9.28 -14.04
C GLN A 63 0.98 -8.57 -12.91
N LEU A 64 0.74 -7.26 -12.73
CA LEU A 64 1.31 -6.52 -11.62
C LEU A 64 0.66 -6.99 -10.31
N GLN A 65 1.45 -7.03 -9.24
CA GLN A 65 1.02 -7.41 -7.90
C GLN A 65 1.72 -6.51 -6.90
N TYR A 66 0.97 -6.01 -5.92
CA TYR A 66 1.44 -5.16 -4.84
C TYR A 66 1.08 -5.77 -3.50
N CYS A 67 1.91 -5.46 -2.51
CA CYS A 67 1.64 -5.74 -1.11
C CYS A 67 1.50 -4.43 -0.35
N VAL A 68 0.66 -4.42 0.69
CA VAL A 68 0.58 -3.36 1.69
C VAL A 68 0.77 -3.99 3.05
N GLU A 69 1.70 -3.46 3.83
CA GLU A 69 2.04 -3.95 5.18
C GLU A 69 1.89 -2.82 6.19
N ARG A 70 1.44 -3.16 7.39
CA ARG A 70 1.43 -2.23 8.52
C ARG A 70 2.76 -2.35 9.25
N VAL A 71 3.39 -1.22 9.50
CA VAL A 71 4.72 -1.12 10.10
C VAL A 71 4.71 -0.18 11.30
N ASN A 72 5.74 -0.25 12.13
CA ASN A 72 5.93 0.73 13.20
C ASN A 72 6.51 2.01 12.62
N LEU A 73 6.30 3.13 13.32
CA LEU A 73 6.96 4.40 12.98
C LEU A 73 8.49 4.26 12.92
N ASP A 74 9.08 3.45 13.80
CA ASP A 74 10.53 3.20 13.85
C ASP A 74 11.08 2.52 12.58
N ASP A 75 10.23 1.80 11.86
CA ASP A 75 10.58 1.13 10.59
C ASP A 75 10.45 2.09 9.40
N VAL A 76 9.81 3.25 9.58
CA VAL A 76 9.61 4.22 8.51
C VAL A 76 10.85 5.11 8.37
N PRO A 77 11.45 5.21 7.16
CA PRO A 77 12.62 6.05 6.95
C PRO A 77 12.36 7.51 7.36
N ARG A 78 13.32 8.11 8.06
CA ARG A 78 13.22 9.51 8.54
C ARG A 78 12.77 10.50 7.46
N ALA A 79 13.28 10.33 6.24
CA ALA A 79 12.94 11.20 5.11
C ALA A 79 11.45 11.19 4.76
N ALA A 80 10.73 10.10 5.03
CA ALA A 80 9.30 10.00 4.85
C ALA A 80 8.56 10.42 6.15
N ALA A 81 9.09 10.04 7.32
CA ALA A 81 8.52 10.35 8.63
C ALA A 81 8.37 11.86 8.91
N CYS A 82 9.31 12.69 8.46
CA CYS A 82 9.32 14.13 8.73
C CYS A 82 8.14 14.90 8.11
N TRP A 83 7.33 14.28 7.26
CA TRP A 83 6.21 14.94 6.58
C TRP A 83 4.84 14.61 7.17
N TRP A 84 4.76 13.69 8.15
CA TRP A 84 3.48 13.32 8.75
C TRP A 84 3.33 13.90 10.16
N PRO A 85 2.14 14.42 10.51
CA PRO A 85 1.79 14.66 11.89
C PRO A 85 1.82 13.32 12.65
N ILE A 86 2.45 13.32 13.82
CA ILE A 86 2.52 12.13 14.68
C ILE A 86 1.40 12.26 15.71
N GLU A 87 0.34 11.49 15.53
CA GLU A 87 -0.78 11.40 16.47
C GLU A 87 -0.82 10.00 17.08
N GLU A 88 -1.38 9.84 18.30
CA GLU A 88 -1.31 8.60 19.09
C GLU A 88 -1.91 7.37 18.39
N ASN A 89 -2.78 7.56 17.40
CA ASN A 89 -3.48 6.47 16.70
C ASN A 89 -3.21 6.41 15.19
N THR A 90 -2.22 7.15 14.70
CA THR A 90 -1.85 7.09 13.27
C THR A 90 -1.29 5.73 12.92
N HIS A 91 -1.84 5.09 11.88
CA HIS A 91 -1.31 3.84 11.36
C HIS A 91 -0.32 4.11 10.22
N TYR A 92 0.78 3.37 10.22
CA TYR A 92 1.81 3.50 9.19
C TYR A 92 1.81 2.27 8.30
N TYR A 93 1.85 2.52 6.99
CA TYR A 93 1.83 1.50 5.97
C TYR A 93 2.99 1.67 5.01
N ILE A 94 3.48 0.54 4.52
CA ILE A 94 4.41 0.45 3.40
C ILE A 94 3.72 -0.32 2.28
N ALA A 95 3.77 0.21 1.06
CA ALA A 95 3.38 -0.53 -0.13
C ALA A 95 4.57 -0.76 -1.04
N TYR A 96 4.59 -1.93 -1.67
CA TYR A 96 5.67 -2.30 -2.57
C TYR A 96 5.20 -3.33 -3.61
N PRO A 97 5.87 -3.41 -4.77
CA PRO A 97 5.66 -4.49 -5.73
C PRO A 97 6.10 -5.82 -5.15
N ALA A 98 5.25 -6.84 -5.20
CA ALA A 98 5.54 -8.17 -4.63
C ALA A 98 6.88 -8.74 -5.14
N GLN A 99 7.19 -8.50 -6.42
CA GLN A 99 8.43 -8.94 -7.07
C GLN A 99 9.64 -8.02 -6.80
N PHE A 100 9.43 -6.80 -6.31
CA PHE A 100 10.47 -5.81 -6.06
C PHE A 100 10.27 -5.09 -4.71
N PRO A 101 10.38 -5.78 -3.56
CA PRO A 101 10.11 -5.18 -2.25
C PRO A 101 10.93 -3.92 -1.93
N ARG A 102 12.13 -3.81 -2.51
CA ARG A 102 13.01 -2.63 -2.39
C ARG A 102 12.48 -1.36 -3.08
N ALA A 103 11.42 -1.47 -3.88
CA ALA A 103 10.75 -0.34 -4.52
C ALA A 103 9.52 0.07 -3.70
N SER A 104 9.75 0.39 -2.42
CA SER A 104 8.69 0.67 -1.46
C SER A 104 8.33 2.16 -1.40
N ILE A 105 7.09 2.44 -1.08
CA ILE A 105 6.59 3.76 -0.69
C ILE A 105 5.82 3.65 0.63
N TYR A 106 5.79 4.74 1.39
CA TYR A 106 5.25 4.76 2.74
C TYR A 106 4.08 5.74 2.82
N MET A 107 3.09 5.42 3.65
CA MET A 107 1.93 6.26 3.90
C MET A 107 1.51 6.16 5.36
N ALA A 108 1.19 7.31 5.95
CA ALA A 108 0.51 7.38 7.23
C ALA A 108 -0.98 7.62 6.97
N ILE A 109 -1.84 6.86 7.65
CA ILE A 109 -3.30 7.04 7.59
C ILE A 109 -3.80 7.21 9.01
N ASP A 110 -4.54 8.30 9.20
CA ASP A 110 -5.40 8.46 10.37
C ASP A 110 -6.83 8.05 9.97
N PHE A 111 -7.45 7.19 10.76
CA PHE A 111 -8.77 6.66 10.48
C PHE A 111 -9.80 7.31 11.40
N ASP A 112 -10.89 7.83 10.83
CA ASP A 112 -11.94 8.54 11.59
C ASP A 112 -12.63 7.69 12.68
N ASP A 113 -12.55 6.36 12.58
CA ASP A 113 -13.13 5.39 13.52
C ASP A 113 -12.09 4.33 13.90
N HIS A 114 -11.70 4.34 15.18
CA HIS A 114 -10.72 3.39 15.76
C HIS A 114 -11.39 2.24 16.53
N SER A 115 -12.72 2.09 16.48
CA SER A 115 -13.45 1.10 17.31
C SER A 115 -13.09 -0.38 17.03
N GLY A 116 -12.35 -0.68 15.95
CA GLY A 116 -11.76 -1.98 15.64
C GLY A 116 -10.22 -1.99 15.53
N CYS A 117 -9.56 -0.88 15.83
CA CYS A 117 -8.10 -0.76 15.79
C CYS A 117 -7.54 -1.06 17.20
N CYS A 118 -6.61 -2.01 17.30
CA CYS A 118 -5.82 -2.29 18.51
C CYS A 118 -6.58 -2.96 19.69
N ALA A 119 -7.35 -4.03 19.42
CA ALA A 119 -7.80 -4.96 20.46
C ALA A 119 -6.72 -6.02 20.77
#